data_AF-A0A943BBT6-F1
#
_entry.id   AF-A0A943BBT6-F1
#
_cell.length_a   1.000
_cell.length_b   1.000
_cell.length_c   1.000
_cell.angle_alpha   90.00
_cell.angle_beta   90.00
_cell.angle_gamma   90.00
#
_symmetry.space_group_name_H-M   'P 1'
#
loop_
_entity.id
_entity.type
_entity.pdbx_description
1 polymer ?
#
loop_
_entity_poly.entity_id
_entity_poly.type
_entity_poly.pdbx_seq_one_letter_code
_entity_poly.pdbx_strand_id
1 'polypeptide(L)'
;MVFEIKIDQDEAEIVKYIGSERVSVVPENIEGRSVTAIGPYTFSEHGKNLREVILPDTIRRIGRYAFYGCANLQKIVLTDALQDIAGGVFTGCRIWEIEVDLYRGQKCCLQDIVAENRFCLSVTLRYHTNGREETARLIFPEHYEEAVENTPARIVMTEYHGSGGNYRQCIYNKEVDYKRYDEMFVYARAREEKETVFELVFSRLLFPYQLSEEAKERYEGYVRENVKKAAVFLIIREWEKGILYLTESNLWTEEGLNAAIDFAAEKRKTEFVSFLMEEKHRRYKAKPKLFEW
;
A
#
# COMPACT_ATOMS: atom_id res chain seq x y z
N MET A 1 -6.62 19.01 26.18
CA MET A 1 -7.26 17.94 25.40
C MET A 1 -7.33 18.44 23.96
N VAL A 2 -6.91 17.65 22.97
CA VAL A 2 -6.90 18.07 21.54
C VAL A 2 -8.17 17.69 20.77
N PHE A 3 -9.12 17.07 21.47
CA PHE A 3 -10.40 16.61 20.94
C PHE A 3 -11.53 17.22 21.74
N GLU A 4 -12.56 17.71 21.06
CA GLU A 4 -13.86 18.01 21.64
C GLU A 4 -14.80 16.84 21.34
N ILE A 5 -15.57 16.42 22.34
CA ILE A 5 -16.43 15.26 22.26
C ILE A 5 -17.90 15.61 22.47
N LYS A 6 -18.76 14.83 21.83
CA LYS A 6 -20.17 14.72 22.18
C LYS A 6 -20.37 13.37 22.85
N ILE A 7 -21.09 13.38 23.97
CA ILE A 7 -21.40 12.16 24.71
C ILE A 7 -22.83 11.72 24.37
N ASP A 8 -22.98 10.43 24.09
CA ASP A 8 -24.28 9.76 24.00
C ASP A 8 -24.24 8.48 24.83
N GLN A 9 -25.08 8.40 25.85
CA GLN A 9 -25.09 7.32 26.85
C GLN A 9 -23.71 7.08 27.48
N ASP A 10 -23.04 5.97 27.15
CA ASP A 10 -21.70 5.59 27.63
C ASP A 10 -20.61 5.71 26.55
N GLU A 11 -20.96 6.24 25.37
CA GLU A 11 -20.08 6.41 24.24
C GLU A 11 -19.71 7.89 24.00
N ALA A 12 -18.53 8.10 23.45
CA ALA A 12 -18.04 9.40 23.01
C ALA A 12 -17.84 9.42 21.48
N GLU A 13 -18.34 10.49 20.87
CA GLU A 13 -18.07 10.86 19.48
C GLU A 13 -17.13 12.07 19.46
N ILE A 14 -16.00 11.99 18.75
CA ILE A 14 -15.11 13.14 18.56
C ILE A 14 -15.71 14.04 17.50
N VAL A 15 -16.16 15.23 17.90
CA VAL A 15 -16.82 16.21 17.01
C VAL A 15 -15.88 17.30 16.52
N LYS A 16 -14.73 17.49 17.19
CA LYS A 16 -13.73 18.46 16.74
C LYS A 16 -12.32 18.04 17.13
N TYR A 17 -11.38 18.26 16.22
CA TYR A 17 -9.96 18.21 16.46
C TYR A 17 -9.39 19.64 16.48
N ILE A 18 -8.63 19.96 17.52
CA ILE A 18 -7.97 21.27 17.73
C ILE A 18 -6.46 21.12 17.91
N GLY A 19 -5.91 19.94 17.60
CA GLY A 19 -4.47 19.68 17.66
C GLY A 19 -3.71 20.31 16.49
N SER A 20 -2.39 20.23 16.58
CA SER A 20 -1.47 20.74 15.55
C SER A 20 -0.35 19.74 15.22
N GLU A 21 -0.45 18.54 15.77
CA GLU A 21 0.52 17.47 15.57
C GLU A 21 0.48 16.89 14.15
N ARG A 22 1.58 16.25 13.76
CA ARG A 22 1.69 15.53 12.48
C ARG A 22 1.11 14.12 12.55
N VAL A 23 1.07 13.53 13.73
CA VAL A 23 0.57 12.18 13.97
C VAL A 23 -0.44 12.28 15.10
N SER A 24 -1.72 12.05 14.80
CA SER A 24 -2.77 12.08 15.82
C SER A 24 -3.20 10.66 16.16
N VAL A 25 -3.05 10.29 17.42
CA VAL A 25 -3.52 9.01 17.97
C VAL A 25 -4.86 9.29 18.65
N VAL A 26 -5.93 8.72 18.10
CA VAL A 26 -7.25 8.81 18.71
C VAL A 26 -7.27 7.92 19.95
N PRO A 27 -7.59 8.44 21.14
CA PRO A 27 -7.61 7.62 22.35
C PRO A 27 -8.83 6.70 22.36
N GLU A 28 -8.68 5.51 22.95
CA GLU A 28 -9.80 4.58 23.17
C GLU A 28 -10.85 5.15 24.13
N ASN A 29 -10.43 6.01 25.06
CA ASN A 29 -11.30 6.57 26.09
C ASN A 29 -11.04 8.06 26.31
N ILE A 30 -12.11 8.85 26.43
CA ILE A 30 -12.08 10.27 26.81
C ILE A 30 -13.10 10.47 27.93
N GLU A 31 -12.68 11.07 29.05
CA GLU A 31 -13.56 11.33 30.22
C GLU A 31 -14.25 10.07 30.77
N GLY A 32 -13.56 8.93 30.69
CA GLY A 32 -14.09 7.63 31.14
C GLY A 32 -15.12 7.00 30.20
N ARG A 33 -15.29 7.56 28.99
CA ARG A 33 -16.20 7.05 27.96
C ARG A 33 -15.43 6.48 26.80
N SER A 34 -15.91 5.35 26.27
CA SER A 34 -15.32 4.71 25.09
C SER A 34 -15.55 5.57 23.86
N VAL A 35 -14.48 5.89 23.12
CA VAL A 35 -14.59 6.65 21.87
C VAL A 35 -14.97 5.69 20.75
N THR A 36 -16.18 5.83 20.24
CA THR A 36 -16.74 4.90 19.24
C THR A 36 -16.96 5.52 17.87
N ALA A 37 -16.87 6.85 17.75
CA ALA A 37 -17.12 7.54 16.49
C ALA A 37 -16.27 8.79 16.29
N ILE A 38 -15.99 9.07 15.02
CA ILE A 38 -15.49 10.38 14.56
C ILE A 38 -16.64 11.06 13.84
N GLY A 39 -17.01 12.25 14.31
CA GLY A 39 -18.10 13.03 13.76
C GLY A 39 -17.80 13.65 12.38
N PRO A 40 -18.82 14.28 11.75
CA PRO A 40 -18.63 15.00 10.50
C PRO A 40 -17.65 16.16 10.66
N TYR A 41 -16.82 16.40 9.64
CA TYR A 41 -15.87 17.52 9.59
C TYR A 41 -14.84 17.63 10.73
N THR A 42 -14.71 16.62 11.61
CA THR A 42 -13.91 16.65 12.84
C THR A 42 -12.49 17.21 12.66
N PHE A 43 -11.78 16.81 11.60
CA PHE A 43 -10.39 17.20 11.33
C PHE A 43 -10.27 18.32 10.29
N SER A 44 -11.36 18.81 9.72
CA SER A 44 -11.32 19.68 8.53
C SER A 44 -10.68 21.05 8.76
N GLU A 45 -10.83 21.63 9.96
CA GLU A 45 -10.29 22.96 10.27
C GLU A 45 -8.79 22.92 10.61
N HIS A 46 -8.38 22.00 11.48
CA HIS A 46 -7.05 21.97 12.09
C HIS A 46 -6.13 20.86 11.54
N GLY A 47 -6.65 19.96 10.70
CA GLY A 47 -5.91 18.83 10.13
C GLY A 47 -4.91 19.18 9.02
N LYS A 48 -4.63 20.46 8.75
CA LYS A 48 -3.72 20.87 7.67
C LYS A 48 -2.28 20.39 7.86
N ASN A 49 -1.82 20.23 9.11
CA ASN A 49 -0.48 19.72 9.42
C ASN A 49 -0.43 18.20 9.63
N LEU A 50 -1.59 17.57 9.70
CA LEU A 50 -1.75 16.16 9.99
C LEU A 50 -1.23 15.34 8.81
N ARG A 51 -0.38 14.35 9.10
CA ARG A 51 0.18 13.41 8.13
C ARG A 51 -0.29 11.99 8.37
N GLU A 52 -0.57 11.65 9.62
CA GLU A 52 -1.00 10.32 10.02
C GLU A 52 -2.08 10.40 11.08
N VAL A 53 -3.05 9.49 10.97
CA VAL A 53 -4.09 9.28 11.98
C VAL A 53 -4.12 7.81 12.36
N ILE A 54 -4.05 7.54 13.65
CA ILE A 54 -4.13 6.18 14.21
C ILE A 54 -5.45 6.06 14.95
N LEU A 55 -6.34 5.22 14.42
CA LEU A 55 -7.65 4.95 14.99
C LEU A 55 -7.58 3.70 15.87
N PRO A 56 -8.10 3.76 17.11
CA PRO A 56 -8.12 2.61 18.00
C PRO A 56 -9.20 1.62 17.60
N ASP A 57 -9.10 0.41 18.16
CA ASP A 57 -10.03 -0.70 17.91
C ASP A 57 -11.47 -0.46 18.44
N THR A 58 -11.69 0.67 19.12
CA THR A 58 -13.01 1.12 19.62
C THR A 58 -13.82 1.90 18.59
N ILE A 59 -13.19 2.44 17.54
CA ILE A 59 -13.91 3.22 16.51
C ILE A 59 -14.80 2.29 15.67
N ARG A 60 -16.08 2.63 15.57
CA ARG A 60 -17.10 1.91 14.79
C ARG A 60 -17.54 2.68 13.56
N ARG A 61 -17.49 4.02 13.62
CA ARG A 61 -18.07 4.91 12.59
C ARG A 61 -17.22 6.14 12.33
N ILE A 62 -17.14 6.57 11.06
CA ILE A 62 -16.58 7.86 10.65
C ILE A 62 -17.62 8.65 9.85
N GLY A 63 -17.89 9.87 10.32
CA GLY A 63 -18.85 10.81 9.76
C GLY A 63 -18.40 11.44 8.45
N ARG A 64 -19.38 12.03 7.75
CA ARG A 64 -19.19 12.63 6.43
C ARG A 64 -18.10 13.70 6.49
N TYR A 65 -17.18 13.70 5.52
CA TYR A 65 -16.14 14.72 5.40
C TYR A 65 -15.25 14.86 6.65
N ALA A 66 -15.11 13.82 7.48
CA ALA A 66 -14.35 13.89 8.74
C ALA A 66 -12.93 14.43 8.58
N PHE A 67 -12.23 14.09 7.48
CA PHE A 67 -10.88 14.58 7.18
C PHE A 67 -10.86 15.57 6.00
N TYR A 68 -11.97 16.22 5.69
CA TYR A 68 -12.07 17.10 4.52
C TYR A 68 -10.96 18.17 4.48
N GLY A 69 -10.22 18.22 3.39
CA GLY A 69 -9.16 19.21 3.18
C GLY A 69 -7.89 19.00 4.01
N CYS A 70 -7.72 17.85 4.67
CA CYS A 70 -6.46 17.46 5.31
C CYS A 70 -5.41 17.09 4.24
N ALA A 71 -4.93 18.08 3.48
CA ALA A 71 -4.13 17.89 2.27
C ALA A 71 -2.78 17.20 2.49
N ASN A 72 -2.26 17.24 3.72
CA ASN A 72 -1.02 16.58 4.11
C ASN A 72 -1.24 15.18 4.71
N LEU A 73 -2.50 14.75 4.91
CA LEU A 73 -2.82 13.43 5.44
C LEU A 73 -2.43 12.38 4.41
N GLN A 74 -1.48 11.54 4.80
CA GLN A 74 -0.78 10.58 3.95
C GLN A 74 -1.08 9.13 4.38
N LYS A 75 -1.20 8.91 5.69
CA LYS A 75 -1.40 7.59 6.29
C LYS A 75 -2.61 7.57 7.21
N ILE A 76 -3.36 6.48 7.17
CA ILE A 76 -4.33 6.15 8.21
C ILE A 76 -4.15 4.71 8.66
N VAL A 77 -4.16 4.50 9.98
CA VAL A 77 -4.18 3.18 10.62
C VAL A 77 -5.55 2.99 11.23
N LEU A 78 -6.21 1.89 10.91
CA LEU A 78 -7.55 1.55 11.39
C LEU A 78 -7.65 0.05 11.67
N THR A 79 -8.75 -0.37 12.28
CA THR A 79 -9.01 -1.80 12.51
C THR A 79 -10.29 -2.24 11.81
N ASP A 80 -10.51 -3.56 11.74
CA ASP A 80 -11.76 -4.14 11.25
C ASP A 80 -12.97 -3.87 12.16
N ALA A 81 -12.80 -3.15 13.26
CA ALA A 81 -13.92 -2.67 14.06
C ALA A 81 -14.66 -1.49 13.41
N LEU A 82 -14.00 -0.75 12.53
CA LEU A 82 -14.61 0.33 11.76
C LEU A 82 -15.47 -0.27 10.65
N GLN A 83 -16.79 -0.19 10.83
CA GLN A 83 -17.76 -0.81 9.94
C GLN A 83 -18.48 0.20 9.04
N ASP A 84 -18.66 1.44 9.51
CA ASP A 84 -19.39 2.47 8.74
C ASP A 84 -18.53 3.69 8.46
N ILE A 85 -18.30 3.95 7.17
CA ILE A 85 -17.63 5.15 6.67
C ILE A 85 -18.64 5.91 5.81
N ALA A 86 -18.90 7.16 6.14
CA ALA A 86 -19.76 8.02 5.34
C ALA A 86 -19.04 8.54 4.08
N GLY A 87 -19.79 8.99 3.07
CA GLY A 87 -19.18 9.51 1.83
C GLY A 87 -18.27 10.72 2.05
N GLY A 88 -17.20 10.82 1.26
CA GLY A 88 -16.31 11.98 1.21
C GLY A 88 -15.37 12.14 2.41
N VAL A 89 -15.19 11.12 3.25
CA VAL A 89 -14.34 11.18 4.46
C VAL A 89 -12.95 11.73 4.16
N PHE A 90 -12.36 11.39 3.02
CA PHE A 90 -11.02 11.80 2.61
C PHE A 90 -11.00 12.80 1.44
N THR A 91 -12.12 13.49 1.17
CA THR A 91 -12.16 14.50 0.10
C THR A 91 -11.13 15.60 0.37
N GLY A 92 -10.24 15.85 -0.60
CA GLY A 92 -9.15 16.83 -0.48
C GLY A 92 -7.92 16.32 0.28
N CYS A 93 -7.87 15.04 0.66
CA CYS A 93 -6.68 14.38 1.19
C CYS A 93 -5.84 13.75 0.09
N ARG A 94 -4.56 13.45 0.38
CA ARG A 94 -3.65 12.69 -0.49
C ARG A 94 -3.10 11.48 0.24
N ILE A 95 -4.02 10.64 0.72
CA ILE A 95 -3.67 9.37 1.36
C ILE A 95 -3.04 8.45 0.31
N TRP A 96 -1.87 7.93 0.63
CA TRP A 96 -1.16 6.94 -0.16
C TRP A 96 -0.85 5.67 0.66
N GLU A 97 -1.07 5.68 1.98
CA GLU A 97 -0.87 4.52 2.85
C GLU A 97 -2.10 4.27 3.75
N ILE A 98 -2.56 3.02 3.78
CA ILE A 98 -3.61 2.55 4.69
C ILE A 98 -3.10 1.28 5.37
N GLU A 99 -3.20 1.23 6.69
CA GLU A 99 -3.00 0.00 7.44
C GLU A 99 -4.29 -0.42 8.12
N VAL A 100 -4.62 -1.71 8.01
CA VAL A 100 -5.82 -2.29 8.61
C VAL A 100 -5.40 -3.50 9.45
N ASP A 101 -5.64 -3.43 10.75
CA ASP A 101 -5.54 -4.56 11.66
C ASP A 101 -6.88 -5.31 11.74
N LEU A 102 -6.88 -6.58 11.37
CA LEU A 102 -8.07 -7.42 11.34
C LEU A 102 -8.07 -8.43 12.50
N TYR A 103 -8.89 -8.18 13.52
CA TYR A 103 -9.00 -9.01 14.73
C TYR A 103 -10.24 -9.92 14.76
N ARG A 104 -11.26 -9.60 13.95
CA ARG A 104 -12.61 -10.18 13.97
C ARG A 104 -12.96 -10.94 12.69
N GLY A 105 -12.11 -10.90 11.67
CA GLY A 105 -12.30 -11.66 10.43
C GLY A 105 -11.62 -11.03 9.23
N GLN A 106 -12.22 -11.15 8.05
CA GLN A 106 -11.66 -10.60 6.81
C GLN A 106 -12.36 -9.32 6.34
N LYS A 107 -13.49 -8.97 6.95
CA LYS A 107 -14.33 -7.85 6.53
C LYS A 107 -13.87 -6.53 7.13
N CYS A 108 -13.67 -5.53 6.29
CA CYS A 108 -13.38 -4.16 6.74
C CYS A 108 -13.92 -3.11 5.76
N CYS A 109 -13.95 -1.86 6.20
CA CYS A 109 -14.39 -0.70 5.41
C CYS A 109 -13.42 -0.31 4.26
N LEU A 110 -12.40 -1.11 3.96
CA LEU A 110 -11.41 -0.80 2.92
C LEU A 110 -12.07 -0.50 1.57
N GLN A 111 -13.14 -1.24 1.22
CA GLN A 111 -13.90 -1.04 -0.01
C GLN A 111 -14.36 0.41 -0.18
N ASP A 112 -14.91 0.99 0.90
CA ASP A 112 -15.44 2.35 0.91
C ASP A 112 -14.32 3.39 0.74
N ILE A 113 -13.13 3.12 1.32
CA ILE A 113 -11.98 4.02 1.26
C ILE A 113 -11.34 4.01 -0.13
N VAL A 114 -11.09 2.83 -0.70
CA VAL A 114 -10.39 2.72 -1.99
C VAL A 114 -11.27 3.15 -3.16
N ALA A 115 -12.60 3.02 -3.05
CA ALA A 115 -13.54 3.38 -4.11
C ALA A 115 -13.56 4.89 -4.40
N GLU A 116 -13.37 5.73 -3.38
CA GLU A 116 -13.37 7.20 -3.53
C GLU A 116 -11.98 7.79 -3.80
N ASN A 117 -10.91 6.99 -3.64
CA ASN A 117 -9.53 7.44 -3.84
C ASN A 117 -9.00 7.01 -5.20
N ARG A 118 -8.67 7.98 -6.05
CA ARG A 118 -8.14 7.73 -7.40
C ARG A 118 -6.62 7.54 -7.47
N PHE A 119 -5.88 8.01 -6.47
CA PHE A 119 -4.42 8.00 -6.46
C PHE A 119 -3.84 6.61 -6.21
N CYS A 120 -2.54 6.44 -6.43
CA CYS A 120 -1.85 5.21 -6.03
C CYS A 120 -1.92 5.03 -4.50
N LEU A 121 -2.33 3.84 -4.05
CA LEU A 121 -2.52 3.50 -2.64
C LEU A 121 -1.76 2.21 -2.30
N SER A 122 -0.93 2.26 -1.25
CA SER A 122 -0.37 1.10 -0.57
C SER A 122 -1.27 0.74 0.60
N VAL A 123 -1.76 -0.49 0.63
CA VAL A 123 -2.63 -1.01 1.68
C VAL A 123 -1.98 -2.22 2.33
N THR A 124 -1.81 -2.17 3.65
CA THR A 124 -1.32 -3.29 4.46
C THR A 124 -2.47 -3.84 5.28
N LEU A 125 -2.74 -5.12 5.13
CA LEU A 125 -3.77 -5.86 5.87
C LEU A 125 -3.07 -6.85 6.80
N ARG A 126 -3.22 -6.70 8.11
CA ARG A 126 -2.65 -7.59 9.13
C ARG A 126 -3.76 -8.45 9.74
N TYR A 127 -3.73 -9.74 9.45
CA TYR A 127 -4.71 -10.71 9.94
C TYR A 127 -4.24 -11.34 11.24
N HIS A 128 -4.92 -11.04 12.33
CA HIS A 128 -4.61 -11.55 13.67
C HIS A 128 -5.50 -12.77 13.97
N THR A 129 -5.05 -13.96 13.60
CA THR A 129 -5.83 -15.22 13.76
C THR A 129 -5.07 -16.20 14.65
N ASN A 130 -5.72 -16.70 15.71
CA ASN A 130 -5.17 -17.72 16.61
C ASN A 130 -3.76 -17.42 17.15
N GLY A 131 -3.47 -16.15 17.45
CA GLY A 131 -2.16 -15.72 17.96
C GLY A 131 -1.04 -15.66 16.91
N ARG A 132 -1.38 -15.78 15.62
CA ARG A 132 -0.47 -15.52 14.48
C ARG A 132 -0.91 -14.28 13.74
N GLU A 133 0.08 -13.57 13.20
CA GLU A 133 -0.13 -12.46 12.28
C GLU A 133 0.28 -12.93 10.88
N GLU A 134 -0.66 -12.85 9.94
CA GLU A 134 -0.37 -12.98 8.51
C GLU A 134 -0.62 -11.63 7.84
N THR A 135 0.28 -11.22 6.94
CA THR A 135 0.19 -9.89 6.31
C THR A 135 0.00 -10.01 4.81
N ALA A 136 -0.93 -9.23 4.28
CA ALA A 136 -1.03 -8.92 2.86
C ALA A 136 -0.62 -7.47 2.63
N ARG A 137 0.14 -7.21 1.56
CA ARG A 137 0.37 -5.85 1.07
C ARG A 137 -0.09 -5.72 -0.37
N LEU A 138 -0.94 -4.73 -0.61
CA LEU A 138 -1.63 -4.49 -1.87
C LEU A 138 -1.28 -3.08 -2.35
N ILE A 139 -1.01 -2.94 -3.64
CA ILE A 139 -0.81 -1.67 -4.32
C ILE A 139 -1.97 -1.48 -5.28
N PHE A 140 -2.81 -0.49 -5.03
CA PHE A 140 -3.86 -0.07 -5.95
C PHE A 140 -3.27 1.07 -6.81
N PRO A 141 -2.99 0.84 -8.11
CA PRO A 141 -2.43 1.88 -8.97
C PRO A 141 -3.36 3.09 -9.10
N GLU A 142 -2.84 4.21 -9.60
CA GLU A 142 -3.66 5.37 -9.91
C GLU A 142 -4.67 5.05 -11.03
N HIS A 143 -5.82 5.71 -11.01
CA HIS A 143 -6.73 5.77 -12.16
C HIS A 143 -7.36 7.16 -12.26
N TYR A 144 -7.81 7.52 -13.46
CA TYR A 144 -8.63 8.72 -13.65
C TYR A 144 -9.45 8.60 -14.94
N GLU A 145 -10.51 9.39 -15.00
CA GLU A 145 -11.36 9.52 -16.17
C GLU A 145 -11.10 10.88 -16.82
N GLU A 146 -10.98 10.89 -18.15
CA GLU A 146 -10.84 12.11 -18.94
C GLU A 146 -11.97 12.17 -19.97
N ALA A 147 -12.66 13.32 -20.06
CA ALA A 147 -13.64 13.56 -21.10
C ALA A 147 -12.93 14.12 -22.34
N VAL A 148 -12.82 13.31 -23.38
CA VAL A 148 -12.17 13.66 -24.65
C VAL A 148 -13.24 14.02 -25.67
N GLU A 149 -13.19 15.26 -26.16
CA GLU A 149 -14.08 15.73 -27.22
C GLU A 149 -13.46 15.50 -28.61
N ASN A 150 -14.13 14.68 -29.42
CA ASN A 150 -13.87 14.61 -30.85
C ASN A 150 -14.62 15.76 -31.54
N THR A 151 -13.98 16.93 -31.63
CA THR A 151 -14.57 18.17 -32.16
C THR A 151 -15.15 18.00 -33.58
N PRO A 152 -14.50 17.30 -34.53
CA PRO A 152 -15.08 17.03 -35.85
C PRO A 152 -16.38 16.22 -35.80
N ALA A 153 -16.48 15.24 -34.90
CA ALA A 153 -17.65 14.38 -34.77
C ALA A 153 -18.72 14.92 -33.81
N ARG A 154 -18.39 15.94 -33.00
CA ARG A 154 -19.20 16.42 -31.85
C ARG A 154 -19.56 15.29 -30.88
N ILE A 155 -18.64 14.36 -30.67
CA ILE A 155 -18.78 13.25 -29.73
C ILE A 155 -17.86 13.51 -28.55
N VAL A 156 -18.40 13.45 -27.34
CA VAL A 156 -17.60 13.39 -26.11
C VAL A 156 -17.50 11.92 -25.70
N MET A 157 -16.28 11.43 -25.53
CA MET A 157 -15.99 10.08 -25.06
C MET A 157 -15.29 10.16 -23.70
N THR A 158 -15.60 9.23 -22.81
CA THR A 158 -14.86 9.09 -21.54
C THR A 158 -13.74 8.09 -21.73
N GLU A 159 -12.50 8.53 -21.58
CA GLU A 159 -11.33 7.68 -21.54
C GLU A 159 -10.97 7.32 -20.09
N TYR A 160 -10.58 6.07 -19.87
CA TYR A 160 -10.21 5.54 -18.57
C TYR A 160 -8.71 5.24 -18.56
N HIS A 161 -7.97 5.88 -17.66
CA HIS A 161 -6.52 5.76 -17.56
C HIS A 161 -6.11 4.96 -16.33
N GLY A 162 -4.97 4.29 -16.45
CA GLY A 162 -4.43 3.40 -15.41
C GLY A 162 -5.14 2.06 -15.31
N SER A 163 -4.65 1.23 -14.41
CA SER A 163 -5.20 -0.08 -14.06
C SER A 163 -5.90 -0.06 -12.70
N GLY A 164 -5.80 1.04 -11.95
CA GLY A 164 -6.30 1.20 -10.58
C GLY A 164 -7.78 0.86 -10.39
N GLY A 165 -8.63 1.15 -11.37
CA GLY A 165 -10.05 0.82 -11.32
C GLY A 165 -10.31 -0.69 -11.26
N ASN A 166 -9.51 -1.49 -11.98
CA ASN A 166 -9.63 -2.95 -11.98
C ASN A 166 -9.30 -3.53 -10.60
N TYR A 167 -8.24 -3.03 -9.97
CA TYR A 167 -7.81 -3.48 -8.64
C TYR A 167 -8.83 -3.14 -7.56
N ARG A 168 -9.45 -1.96 -7.61
CA ARG A 168 -10.49 -1.56 -6.65
C ARG A 168 -11.75 -2.42 -6.73
N GLN A 169 -12.05 -2.97 -7.90
CA GLN A 169 -13.16 -3.93 -8.09
C GLN A 169 -12.88 -5.33 -7.54
N CYS A 170 -11.67 -5.58 -7.03
CA CYS A 170 -11.33 -6.85 -6.37
C CYS A 170 -11.76 -6.88 -4.89
N ILE A 171 -12.39 -5.81 -4.40
CA ILE A 171 -13.00 -5.80 -3.06
C ILE A 171 -14.51 -5.91 -3.23
N TYR A 172 -15.09 -6.99 -2.70
CA TYR A 172 -16.52 -7.26 -2.76
C TYR A 172 -17.02 -7.71 -1.41
N ASN A 173 -18.20 -7.24 -1.00
CA ASN A 173 -18.79 -7.57 0.30
C ASN A 173 -17.83 -7.27 1.48
N LYS A 174 -17.08 -6.16 1.39
CA LYS A 174 -16.06 -5.73 2.37
C LYS A 174 -14.86 -6.67 2.54
N GLU A 175 -14.63 -7.61 1.63
CA GLU A 175 -13.48 -8.53 1.64
C GLU A 175 -12.67 -8.40 0.35
N VAL A 176 -11.36 -8.63 0.45
CA VAL A 176 -10.46 -8.66 -0.72
C VAL A 176 -10.50 -10.04 -1.35
N ASP A 177 -10.84 -10.12 -2.63
CA ASP A 177 -10.63 -11.29 -3.46
C ASP A 177 -9.19 -11.29 -3.99
N TYR A 178 -8.29 -11.95 -3.25
CA TYR A 178 -6.87 -12.01 -3.58
C TYR A 178 -6.58 -12.68 -4.91
N LYS A 179 -7.35 -13.73 -5.25
CA LYS A 179 -7.18 -14.43 -6.52
C LYS A 179 -7.48 -13.48 -7.69
N ARG A 180 -8.63 -12.80 -7.64
CA ARG A 180 -9.01 -11.83 -8.67
C ARG A 180 -8.04 -10.65 -8.69
N TYR A 181 -7.60 -10.17 -7.53
CA TYR A 181 -6.58 -9.12 -7.43
C TYR A 181 -5.30 -9.52 -8.17
N ASP A 182 -4.80 -10.75 -7.95
CA ASP A 182 -3.59 -11.25 -8.58
C ASP A 182 -3.77 -11.54 -10.09
N GLU A 183 -5.00 -11.76 -10.57
CA GLU A 183 -5.33 -11.85 -11.99
C GLU A 183 -5.26 -10.48 -12.70
N MET A 184 -5.45 -9.36 -11.98
CA MET A 184 -5.39 -8.02 -12.56
C MET A 184 -3.96 -7.60 -12.98
N PHE A 185 -2.95 -8.38 -12.58
CA PHE A 185 -1.55 -8.14 -12.93
C PHE A 185 -1.31 -7.95 -14.43
N VAL A 186 -2.10 -8.61 -15.29
CA VAL A 186 -2.02 -8.44 -16.74
C VAL A 186 -2.25 -6.98 -17.18
N TYR A 187 -3.14 -6.26 -16.49
CA TYR A 187 -3.43 -4.84 -16.76
C TYR A 187 -2.33 -3.94 -16.23
N ALA A 188 -1.85 -4.19 -15.00
CA ALA A 188 -0.76 -3.41 -14.43
C ALA A 188 0.49 -3.47 -15.33
N ARG A 189 0.88 -4.68 -15.75
CA ARG A 189 2.01 -4.90 -16.64
C ARG A 189 1.87 -4.15 -17.99
N ALA A 190 0.65 -3.97 -18.48
CA ALA A 190 0.39 -3.35 -19.77
C ALA A 190 0.22 -1.83 -19.72
N ARG A 191 -0.18 -1.27 -18.57
CA ARG A 191 -0.64 0.12 -18.45
C ARG A 191 0.12 0.97 -17.44
N GLU A 192 0.89 0.36 -16.54
CA GLU A 192 1.60 1.07 -15.47
C GLU A 192 3.10 1.20 -15.76
N GLU A 193 3.70 2.21 -15.16
CA GLU A 193 5.15 2.37 -15.11
C GLU A 193 5.82 1.22 -14.34
N LYS A 194 7.05 0.86 -14.73
CA LYS A 194 7.74 -0.32 -14.18
C LYS A 194 7.91 -0.25 -12.68
N GLU A 195 8.16 0.92 -12.13
CA GLU A 195 8.31 1.16 -10.69
C GLU A 195 7.02 0.80 -9.95
N THR A 196 5.85 1.19 -10.46
CA THR A 196 4.54 0.81 -9.89
C THR A 196 4.33 -0.70 -9.97
N VAL A 197 4.69 -1.32 -11.11
CA VAL A 197 4.59 -2.77 -11.28
C VAL A 197 5.51 -3.51 -10.30
N PHE A 198 6.75 -3.04 -10.08
CA PHE A 198 7.66 -3.64 -9.10
C PHE A 198 7.17 -3.47 -7.67
N GLU A 199 6.67 -2.29 -7.30
CA GLU A 199 6.08 -2.05 -5.99
C GLU A 199 4.93 -3.05 -5.73
N LEU A 200 4.05 -3.26 -6.71
CA LEU A 200 2.95 -4.22 -6.63
C LEU A 200 3.47 -5.65 -6.47
N VAL A 201 4.38 -6.08 -7.36
CA VAL A 201 4.91 -7.44 -7.40
C VAL A 201 5.63 -7.78 -6.09
N PHE A 202 6.54 -6.93 -5.62
CA PHE A 202 7.27 -7.19 -4.38
C PHE A 202 6.38 -7.05 -3.16
N SER A 203 5.35 -6.19 -3.18
CA SER A 203 4.35 -6.16 -2.10
C SER A 203 3.63 -7.50 -1.96
N ARG A 204 3.26 -8.15 -3.08
CA ARG A 204 2.63 -9.48 -3.05
C ARG A 204 3.61 -10.60 -2.68
N LEU A 205 4.84 -10.58 -3.21
CA LEU A 205 5.82 -11.64 -2.95
C LEU A 205 6.36 -11.61 -1.51
N LEU A 206 6.57 -10.42 -0.94
CA LEU A 206 7.08 -10.26 0.43
C LEU A 206 6.00 -10.41 1.50
N PHE A 207 4.73 -10.20 1.14
CA PHE A 207 3.58 -10.32 2.03
C PHE A 207 2.51 -11.22 1.37
N PRO A 208 2.77 -12.55 1.29
CA PRO A 208 2.08 -13.46 0.39
C PRO A 208 0.79 -14.06 0.97
N TYR A 209 0.07 -13.34 1.85
CA TYR A 209 -1.22 -13.82 2.33
C TYR A 209 -2.16 -14.12 1.15
N GLN A 210 -2.70 -15.35 1.16
CA GLN A 210 -3.53 -15.94 0.09
C GLN A 210 -2.96 -15.80 -1.33
N LEU A 211 -1.64 -15.69 -1.49
CA LEU A 211 -1.01 -15.72 -2.81
C LEU A 211 -0.98 -17.15 -3.35
N SER A 212 -1.65 -17.39 -4.48
CA SER A 212 -1.58 -18.70 -5.15
C SER A 212 -0.22 -18.93 -5.80
N GLU A 213 0.19 -20.20 -5.93
CA GLU A 213 1.44 -20.56 -6.62
C GLU A 213 1.45 -20.09 -8.09
N GLU A 214 0.31 -20.17 -8.80
CA GLU A 214 0.22 -19.66 -10.17
C GLU A 214 0.48 -18.15 -10.24
N ALA A 215 -0.13 -17.37 -9.33
CA ALA A 215 0.10 -15.94 -9.27
C ALA A 215 1.56 -15.60 -8.91
N LYS A 216 2.13 -16.33 -7.95
CA LYS A 216 3.53 -16.21 -7.56
C LYS A 216 4.47 -16.48 -8.74
N GLU A 217 4.25 -17.55 -9.50
CA GLU A 217 5.04 -17.87 -10.70
C GLU A 217 4.94 -16.76 -11.75
N ARG A 218 3.76 -16.16 -11.97
CA ARG A 218 3.60 -15.01 -12.88
C ARG A 218 4.40 -13.80 -12.42
N TYR A 219 4.36 -13.49 -11.13
CA TYR A 219 5.12 -12.39 -10.53
C TYR A 219 6.63 -12.61 -10.62
N GLU A 220 7.11 -13.78 -10.22
CA GLU A 220 8.53 -14.14 -10.32
C GLU A 220 9.01 -14.21 -11.77
N GLY A 221 8.16 -14.65 -12.70
CA GLY A 221 8.41 -14.61 -14.14
C GLY A 221 8.71 -13.19 -14.63
N TYR A 222 7.86 -12.23 -14.26
CA TYR A 222 8.08 -10.82 -14.62
C TYR A 222 9.36 -10.25 -13.99
N VAL A 223 9.65 -10.59 -12.73
CA VAL A 223 10.89 -10.19 -12.06
C VAL A 223 12.11 -10.75 -12.79
N ARG A 224 12.08 -12.04 -13.17
CA ARG A 224 13.18 -12.70 -13.88
C ARG A 224 13.47 -12.04 -15.24
N GLU A 225 12.42 -11.71 -15.99
CA GLU A 225 12.53 -10.97 -17.26
C GLU A 225 13.11 -9.56 -17.08
N ASN A 226 12.99 -8.96 -15.89
CA ASN A 226 13.36 -7.58 -15.63
C ASN A 226 14.37 -7.43 -14.47
N VAL A 227 15.12 -8.47 -14.12
CA VAL A 227 15.87 -8.56 -12.85
C VAL A 227 16.84 -7.40 -12.64
N LYS A 228 17.48 -6.89 -13.70
CA LYS A 228 18.35 -5.70 -13.65
C LYS A 228 17.59 -4.48 -13.11
N LYS A 229 16.42 -4.19 -13.67
CA LYS A 229 15.59 -3.05 -13.28
C LYS A 229 14.95 -3.28 -11.91
N ALA A 230 14.53 -4.51 -11.62
CA ALA A 230 13.98 -4.88 -10.31
C ALA A 230 15.00 -4.67 -9.19
N ALA A 231 16.26 -5.09 -9.40
CA ALA A 231 17.34 -4.89 -8.44
C ALA A 231 17.65 -3.41 -8.19
N VAL A 232 17.74 -2.62 -9.27
CA VAL A 232 17.92 -1.16 -9.17
C VAL A 232 16.79 -0.53 -8.37
N PHE A 233 15.53 -0.89 -8.67
CA PHE A 233 14.36 -0.44 -7.92
C PHE A 233 14.48 -0.77 -6.43
N LEU A 234 14.80 -2.02 -6.09
CA LEU A 234 14.94 -2.46 -4.71
C LEU A 234 16.07 -1.73 -3.96
N ILE A 235 17.21 -1.47 -4.62
CA ILE A 235 18.32 -0.73 -4.03
C ILE A 235 17.96 0.75 -3.80
N ILE A 236 17.28 1.40 -4.76
CA ILE A 236 16.83 2.79 -4.62
C ILE A 236 15.83 2.90 -3.46
N ARG A 237 14.92 1.93 -3.33
CA ARG A 237 13.89 1.90 -2.28
C ARG A 237 14.41 1.36 -0.94
N GLU A 238 15.66 0.89 -0.89
CA GLU A 238 16.27 0.24 0.28
C GLU A 238 15.47 -0.97 0.79
N TRP A 239 14.89 -1.75 -0.13
CA TRP A 239 14.11 -2.95 0.19
C TRP A 239 15.01 -4.18 0.29
N GLU A 240 15.73 -4.30 1.40
CA GLU A 240 16.63 -5.43 1.69
C GLU A 240 15.92 -6.78 1.57
N LYS A 241 14.70 -6.90 2.10
CA LYS A 241 13.90 -8.13 1.99
C LYS A 241 13.62 -8.51 0.54
N GLY A 242 13.47 -7.55 -0.36
CA GLY A 242 13.30 -7.82 -1.79
C GLY A 242 14.58 -8.35 -2.43
N ILE A 243 15.75 -7.78 -2.08
CA ILE A 243 17.04 -8.29 -2.54
C ILE A 243 17.29 -9.71 -2.02
N LEU A 244 16.95 -9.97 -0.75
CA LEU A 244 17.00 -11.29 -0.15
C LEU A 244 16.03 -12.26 -0.87
N TYR A 245 14.82 -11.82 -1.20
CA TYR A 245 13.86 -12.62 -1.97
C TYR A 245 14.43 -13.02 -3.34
N LEU A 246 15.06 -12.09 -4.08
CA LEU A 246 15.72 -12.42 -5.35
C LEU A 246 16.76 -13.52 -5.18
N THR A 247 17.50 -13.50 -4.07
CA THR A 247 18.50 -14.50 -3.71
C THR A 247 17.84 -15.85 -3.37
N GLU A 248 16.93 -15.86 -2.41
CA GLU A 248 16.30 -17.09 -1.89
C GLU A 248 15.46 -17.79 -2.95
N SER A 249 14.74 -17.04 -3.79
CA SER A 249 13.94 -17.56 -4.90
C SER A 249 14.75 -17.80 -6.18
N ASN A 250 16.08 -17.69 -6.12
CA ASN A 250 16.99 -17.95 -7.23
C ASN A 250 16.64 -17.18 -8.53
N LEU A 251 16.26 -15.91 -8.39
CA LEU A 251 15.82 -15.05 -9.50
C LEU A 251 16.96 -14.28 -10.18
N TRP A 252 18.15 -14.27 -9.58
CA TRP A 252 19.32 -13.61 -10.16
C TRP A 252 19.78 -14.27 -11.46
N THR A 253 20.04 -13.43 -12.47
CA THR A 253 20.96 -13.75 -13.56
C THR A 253 22.34 -13.20 -13.24
N GLU A 254 23.40 -13.75 -13.83
CA GLU A 254 24.76 -13.26 -13.62
C GLU A 254 24.89 -11.78 -14.02
N GLU A 255 24.32 -11.42 -15.19
CA GLU A 255 24.27 -10.03 -15.64
C GLU A 255 23.42 -9.13 -14.73
N GLY A 256 22.32 -9.66 -14.19
CA GLY A 256 21.45 -8.96 -13.24
C GLY A 256 22.17 -8.62 -11.95
N LEU A 257 22.87 -9.60 -11.39
CA LEU A 257 23.64 -9.45 -10.15
C LEU A 257 24.82 -8.50 -10.33
N ASN A 258 25.54 -8.60 -11.44
CA ASN A 258 26.61 -7.66 -11.78
C ASN A 258 26.09 -6.21 -11.89
N ALA A 259 25.00 -6.01 -12.63
CA ALA A 259 24.40 -4.67 -12.76
C ALA A 259 23.93 -4.11 -11.41
N ALA A 260 23.40 -4.95 -10.52
CA ALA A 260 23.00 -4.55 -9.17
C ALA A 260 24.20 -4.11 -8.31
N ILE A 261 25.31 -4.85 -8.38
CA ILE A 261 26.57 -4.51 -7.69
C ILE A 261 27.11 -3.17 -8.19
N ASP A 262 27.20 -3.00 -9.50
CA ASP A 262 27.72 -1.78 -10.13
C ASP A 262 26.87 -0.57 -9.73
N PHE A 263 25.54 -0.72 -9.80
CA PHE A 263 24.61 0.33 -9.41
C PHE A 263 24.71 0.67 -7.91
N ALA A 264 24.76 -0.33 -7.04
CA ALA A 264 24.90 -0.12 -5.59
C ALA A 264 26.23 0.60 -5.27
N ALA A 265 27.31 0.24 -5.95
CA ALA A 265 28.61 0.90 -5.79
C ALA A 265 28.57 2.36 -6.26
N GLU A 266 27.96 2.63 -7.42
CA GLU A 266 27.77 3.99 -7.95
C GLU A 266 26.96 4.86 -6.97
N LYS A 267 25.88 4.31 -6.39
CA LYS A 267 25.05 5.01 -5.40
C LYS A 267 25.62 4.97 -3.98
N ARG A 268 26.83 4.43 -3.78
CA ARG A 268 27.52 4.31 -2.49
C ARG A 268 26.70 3.56 -1.42
N LYS A 269 25.92 2.58 -1.84
CA LYS A 269 25.10 1.71 -0.99
C LYS A 269 25.93 0.49 -0.53
N THR A 270 26.86 0.72 0.39
CA THR A 270 27.92 -0.25 0.76
C THR A 270 27.40 -1.58 1.29
N GLU A 271 26.30 -1.58 2.04
CA GLU A 271 25.68 -2.80 2.59
C GLU A 271 25.17 -3.72 1.46
N PHE A 272 24.46 -3.14 0.49
CA PHE A 272 24.03 -3.85 -0.71
C PHE A 272 25.23 -4.37 -1.53
N VAL A 273 26.28 -3.57 -1.70
CA VAL A 273 27.50 -4.03 -2.41
C VAL A 273 28.09 -5.26 -1.73
N SER A 274 28.27 -5.21 -0.41
CA SER A 274 28.85 -6.32 0.36
C SER A 274 28.02 -7.59 0.21
N PHE A 275 26.71 -7.49 0.42
CA PHE A 275 25.79 -8.62 0.28
C PHE A 275 25.79 -9.21 -1.13
N LEU A 276 25.68 -8.36 -2.16
CA LEU A 276 25.59 -8.82 -3.55
C LEU A 276 26.92 -9.43 -4.04
N MET A 277 28.07 -8.94 -3.58
CA MET A 277 29.38 -9.54 -3.87
C MET A 277 29.51 -10.93 -3.25
N GLU A 278 29.09 -11.10 -1.99
CA GLU A 278 29.05 -12.42 -1.35
C GLU A 278 28.13 -13.37 -2.12
N GLU A 279 26.95 -12.90 -2.52
CA GLU A 279 26.01 -13.68 -3.33
C GLU A 279 26.62 -14.10 -4.68
N LYS A 280 27.35 -13.19 -5.32
CA LYS A 280 28.06 -13.49 -6.58
C LYS A 280 29.10 -14.56 -6.38
N HIS A 281 29.93 -14.47 -5.33
CA HIS A 281 30.94 -15.49 -5.01
C HIS A 281 30.32 -16.85 -4.71
N ARG A 282 29.18 -16.88 -4.03
CA ARG A 282 28.42 -18.10 -3.71
C ARG A 282 27.86 -18.79 -4.96
N ARG A 283 27.27 -18.02 -5.89
CA ARG A 283 26.63 -18.57 -7.11
C ARG A 283 27.60 -18.85 -8.23
N TYR A 284 28.49 -17.90 -8.49
CA TYR A 284 29.35 -17.86 -9.66
C TYR A 284 30.80 -17.94 -9.17
N LYS A 285 31.23 -19.14 -8.74
CA LYS A 285 32.64 -19.38 -8.44
C LYS A 285 33.50 -18.90 -9.61
N ALA A 286 34.55 -18.14 -9.31
CA ALA A 286 35.55 -17.81 -10.31
C ALA A 286 36.10 -19.13 -10.89
N LYS A 287 36.09 -19.29 -12.22
CA LYS A 287 36.84 -20.37 -12.87
C LYS A 287 38.29 -20.29 -12.37
N PRO A 288 38.90 -21.38 -11.91
CA PRO A 288 40.31 -21.36 -11.57
C PRO A 288 41.09 -20.86 -12.79
N LYS A 289 42.01 -19.90 -12.58
CA LYS A 289 42.94 -19.48 -13.63
C LYS A 289 43.76 -20.72 -14.00
N LEU A 290 43.46 -21.34 -15.13
CA LEU A 290 44.35 -22.29 -15.77
C LEU A 290 45.58 -21.50 -16.18
N PHE A 291 46.64 -21.59 -15.38
CA PHE A 291 47.96 -21.19 -15.83
C PHE A 291 48.43 -22.29 -16.79
N GLU A 292 48.43 -21.97 -18.09
CA GLU A 292 49.17 -22.76 -19.08
C GLU A 292 50.66 -22.58 -18.79
N TRP A 293 51.34 -23.68 -18.47
CA TRP A 293 52.78 -23.76 -18.27
C TRP A 293 53.45 -24.23 -19.57
#